data_AF-A0A8T4CD69-F1
#
_entry.id   AF-A0A8T4CD69-F1
#
_cell.length_a   1.000
_cell.length_b   1.000
_cell.length_c   1.000
_cell.angle_alpha   90.00
_cell.angle_beta   90.00
_cell.angle_gamma   90.00
#
_symmetry.space_group_name_H-M   'P 1'
#
loop_
_entity.id
_entity.type
_entity.pdbx_description
1 polymer ?
#
loop_
_entity_poly.entity_id
_entity_poly.type
_entity_poly.pdbx_seq_one_letter_code
_entity_poly.pdbx_strand_id
1 'polypeptide(L)' 'MRTTVELQDHIYERIVRDAGKRRISETINAILASHYRKKKSMFGADPWLRKARRDDLRDEDDRDI' A
#
# COMPACT_ATOMS: atom_id res chain seq x y z
N MET A 1 -14.61 -8.74 -1.98
CA MET A 1 -14.67 -7.96 -3.23
C MET A 1 -14.00 -8.77 -4.33
N ARG A 2 -14.63 -8.94 -5.50
CA ARG A 2 -14.05 -9.66 -6.63
C ARG A 2 -13.53 -8.64 -7.63
N THR A 3 -12.32 -8.86 -8.14
CA THR A 3 -11.68 -7.98 -9.11
C THR A 3 -11.30 -8.82 -10.32
N THR A 4 -11.65 -8.33 -11.50
CA THR A 4 -11.23 -8.92 -12.77
C THR A 4 -9.99 -8.17 -13.25
N VAL A 5 -8.95 -8.91 -13.62
CA VAL A 5 -7.69 -8.35 -14.12
C VAL A 5 -7.35 -9.06 -15.42
N GLU A 6 -7.05 -8.30 -16.46
CA GLU A 6 -6.56 -8.83 -17.73
C GLU A 6 -5.05 -9.08 -17.62
N LEU A 7 -4.61 -10.27 -18.02
CA LEU A 7 -3.23 -10.71 -17.97
C LEU A 7 -2.80 -11.14 -19.37
N GLN A 8 -1.58 -10.78 -19.76
CA GLN A 8 -0.99 -11.33 -20.98
C GLN A 8 -0.69 -12.83 -20.79
N ASP A 9 -0.91 -13.62 -21.85
CA ASP A 9 -0.83 -15.08 -21.79
C ASP A 9 0.51 -15.60 -21.29
N HIS A 10 1.62 -14.99 -21.72
CA HIS A 10 2.96 -15.38 -21.27
C HIS A 10 3.19 -15.16 -19.76
N ILE A 11 2.52 -14.16 -19.17
CA ILE A 11 2.58 -13.89 -17.72
C ILE A 11 1.76 -14.95 -16.99
N TYR A 12 0.58 -15.27 -17.51
CA TYR A 12 -0.27 -16.33 -16.97
C TYR A 12 0.45 -17.68 -16.96
N GLU A 13 1.05 -18.08 -18.08
CA GLU A 13 1.81 -19.33 -18.19
C GLU A 13 2.96 -19.40 -17.19
N ARG A 14 3.69 -18.30 -17.02
CA ARG A 14 4.79 -18.22 -16.06
C ARG A 14 4.30 -18.38 -14.62
N ILE A 15 3.21 -17.71 -14.25
CA ILE A 15 2.62 -17.83 -12.90
C ILE A 15 2.11 -19.25 -12.67
N VAL A 16 1.47 -19.87 -13.67
CA VAL A 16 0.98 -21.25 -13.59
C VAL A 16 2.13 -22.24 -13.41
N ARG A 17 3.25 -22.04 -14.12
CA ARG A 17 4.43 -22.90 -13.98
C ARG A 17 5.05 -22.79 -12.60
N ASP A 18 5.17 -21.57 -12.08
CA ASP A 18 5.92 -21.32 -10.84
C ASP A 18 5.07 -21.58 -9.58
N ALA A 19 3.75 -21.31 -9.61
CA ALA A 19 2.86 -21.41 -8.44
C ALA A 19 1.77 -22.50 -8.55
N GLY A 20 1.57 -23.08 -9.73
CA GLY A 20 0.51 -24.05 -9.99
C GLY A 20 -0.88 -23.43 -10.17
N LYS A 21 -1.77 -24.15 -10.86
CA LYS A 21 -3.12 -23.64 -11.24
C LYS A 21 -4.01 -23.23 -10.07
N ARG A 22 -3.84 -23.84 -8.88
CA ARG A 22 -4.72 -23.60 -7.72
C ARG A 22 -4.43 -22.30 -6.97
N ARG A 23 -3.24 -21.71 -7.13
CA ARG A 23 -2.77 -20.59 -6.28
C ARG A 23 -2.56 -19.27 -7.02
N ILE A 24 -3.04 -19.16 -8.27
CA ILE A 24 -2.86 -17.99 -9.13
C ILE A 24 -3.33 -16.69 -8.45
N SER A 25 -4.51 -16.70 -7.83
CA SER A 25 -5.06 -15.52 -7.15
C SER A 25 -4.22 -15.08 -5.95
N GLU A 26 -3.72 -16.04 -5.14
CA GLU A 26 -2.83 -15.74 -4.02
C GLU A 26 -1.51 -15.13 -4.51
N THR A 27 -0.93 -15.70 -5.57
CA THR A 27 0.33 -15.23 -6.14
C THR A 27 0.19 -13.83 -6.73
N ILE A 28 -0.87 -13.56 -7.49
CA ILE A 28 -1.13 -12.22 -8.05
C ILE A 28 -1.29 -11.21 -6.91
N ASN A 29 -2.08 -11.52 -5.89
CA ASN A 29 -2.27 -10.62 -4.75
C ASN A 29 -0.97 -10.39 -3.97
N ALA A 30 -0.13 -11.40 -3.79
CA ALA A 30 1.17 -11.26 -3.14
C ALA A 30 2.12 -10.37 -3.94
N ILE A 31 2.16 -10.53 -5.27
CA ILE A 31 2.98 -9.69 -6.16
C ILE A 31 2.50 -8.24 -6.10
N LEU A 32 1.19 -8.01 -6.28
CA LEU A 32 0.61 -6.66 -6.23
C LEU A 32 0.84 -6.03 -4.85
N ALA A 33 0.60 -6.77 -3.77
CA ALA A 33 0.87 -6.29 -2.42
C ALA A 33 2.35 -5.91 -2.25
N SER A 34 3.29 -6.74 -2.71
CA SER A 34 4.72 -6.42 -2.63
C SER A 34 5.09 -5.15 -3.39
N HIS A 35 4.47 -4.91 -4.56
CA HIS A 35 4.74 -3.76 -5.41
C HIS A 35 4.14 -2.47 -4.84
N TYR A 36 2.93 -2.54 -4.28
CA TYR A 36 2.23 -1.36 -3.75
C TYR A 36 2.54 -1.05 -2.28
N ARG A 37 3.06 -2.02 -1.52
CA ARG A 37 3.46 -1.83 -0.11
C ARG A 37 4.64 -0.87 0.07
N LYS A 38 5.33 -0.48 -1.02
CA LYS A 38 6.33 0.59 -1.04
C LYS A 38 5.78 2.00 -1.34
N LYS A 39 4.47 2.22 -1.38
CA LYS A 39 3.99 3.60 -1.28
C LYS A 39 4.31 4.11 0.13
N LYS A 40 5.28 5.02 0.17
CA LYS A 40 5.65 5.85 1.32
C LYS A 40 4.40 6.11 2.14
N SER A 41 4.48 5.80 3.43
CA SER A 41 3.66 6.42 4.45
C SER A 41 3.43 7.89 4.04
N MET A 42 2.17 8.34 4.01
CA MET A 42 1.91 9.78 3.80
C MET A 42 2.61 10.62 4.89
N PHE A 43 2.92 10.03 6.06
CA PHE A 43 3.80 10.66 7.04
C PHE A 43 5.22 10.84 6.48
N GLY A 44 5.59 12.10 6.29
CA GLY A 44 6.92 12.52 5.84
C GLY A 44 7.11 12.62 4.31
N ALA A 45 6.04 12.60 3.52
CA ALA A 45 6.13 12.89 2.07
C ALA A 45 6.52 14.36 1.80
N ASP A 46 6.07 15.27 2.67
CA ASP A 46 6.38 16.70 2.65
C ASP A 46 7.01 17.14 3.98
N PRO A 47 7.94 18.12 4.00
CA PRO A 47 8.60 18.60 5.23
C PRO A 47 7.64 19.04 6.35
N TRP A 48 6.44 19.50 6.01
CA TRP A 48 5.38 19.91 6.95
C TRP A 48 4.57 18.76 7.57
N LEU A 49 4.71 17.53 7.04
CA LEU A 49 3.97 16.33 7.46
C LEU A 49 4.84 15.42 8.36
N ARG A 50 5.90 16.00 8.94
CA ARG A 50 6.68 15.38 9.99
C ARG A 50 5.78 15.12 11.19
N LYS A 51 6.09 14.08 11.98
CA LYS A 51 5.38 13.84 13.25
C LYS A 51 5.40 15.15 14.07
N ALA A 52 4.21 15.71 14.29
CA ALA A 52 4.02 16.79 15.24
C ALA A 52 4.66 16.39 16.57
N ARG A 53 5.54 17.23 17.10
CA ARG A 53 6.02 17.10 18.48
C ARG A 53 4.87 17.44 19.41
N ARG A 54 4.96 17.03 20.68
CA ARG A 54 3.95 17.40 21.68
C ARG A 54 3.78 18.91 21.77
N ASP A 55 4.87 19.62 21.52
CA ASP A 55 5.03 21.07 21.49
C ASP A 55 4.28 21.74 20.31
N ASP A 56 3.86 20.97 19.29
CA ASP A 56 3.06 21.46 18.16
C ASP A 56 1.53 21.34 18.41
N LEU A 57 1.11 20.65 19.48
CA LEU A 57 -0.30 20.62 19.88
C LEU A 57 -0.62 21.95 20.58
N ARG A 58 -1.66 22.65 20.11
CA ARG A 58 -2.21 23.78 20.85
C ARG A 58 -2.87 23.27 22.13
N ASP A 59 -2.39 23.73 23.26
CA ASP A 59 -3.04 23.51 24.55
C ASP A 59 -4.37 24.28 24.59
N GLU A 60 -5.34 23.73 25.31
CA GLU A 60 -6.70 24.29 25.38
C GLU A 60 -6.75 25.69 26.03
N ASP A 61 -5.70 26.04 26.77
CA ASP A 61 -5.49 27.32 27.46
C ASP A 61 -5.13 28.50 26.53
N ASP A 62 -4.78 28.25 25.27
CA ASP A 62 -4.54 29.30 24.26
C ASP A 62 -5.86 29.89 23.70
N ARG A 63 -7.01 29.45 24.23
CA ARG A 63 -8.34 30.02 23.93
C ARG A 63 -8.68 31.12 24.94
N ASP A 64 -8.01 32.26 24.83
CA ASP A 64 -8.59 33.51 25.32
C ASP A 64 -9.78 33.89 24.40
N ILE A 65 -10.98 33.48 24.80
CA ILE A 65 -12.27 33.92 24.24
C ILE A 65 -13.08 34.59 25.34
#